data_AF-A0A183B192-F1
#
_entry.id   AF-A0A183B192-F1
#
_cell.length_a   1.000
_cell.length_b   1.000
_cell.length_c   1.000
_cell.angle_alpha   90.00
_cell.angle_beta   90.00
_cell.angle_gamma   90.00
#
_symmetry.space_group_name_H-M   'P 1'
#
loop_
_entity.id
_entity.type
_entity.pdbx_description
1 polymer ?
#
loop_
_entity_poly.entity_id
_entity_poly.type
_entity_poly.pdbx_seq_one_letter_code
_entity_poly.pdbx_strand_id
1 'polypeptide(L)'
;MDANHCSTRSNKTRLSGQTHPGRSRLVKRHIRVGQQSSITSLFLFNLSLADFLMALLIIPIHVIVEIIYLSWPLGYTMCKLFSYLQGISVFVSALTHVVISWDRVVLVYFPLRPRISHRSAVGLIVGVWILACIIPFPMLVVNQLHEENFSAQCVEDWTVLFPNLIVNRTSNPPQFLFEMDLWIGAHLVVDISSAYTVLLMILQYFLPLGVICGTYAAIVFRVRRLQTPGERDQMRDQKLNRARQKVSYFDSLYVANVAIIYEISIIWIKCEPT
;
A
#
# COMPACT_ATOMS: atom_id res chain seq x y z
N MET A 1 -70.80 -22.50 -42.60
CA MET A 1 -70.59 -21.35 -43.50
C MET A 1 -70.86 -20.08 -42.68
N ASP A 2 -70.24 -19.94 -41.51
CA ASP A 2 -68.86 -19.46 -41.26
C ASP A 2 -68.82 -17.92 -41.39
N ALA A 3 -68.23 -17.10 -40.52
CA ALA A 3 -67.67 -17.23 -39.18
C ALA A 3 -67.44 -15.80 -38.64
N ASN A 4 -67.57 -15.62 -37.32
CA ASN A 4 -66.78 -14.78 -36.39
C ASN A 4 -66.44 -13.29 -36.74
N HIS A 5 -66.96 -12.31 -35.99
CA HIS A 5 -66.48 -11.80 -34.67
C HIS A 5 -65.27 -10.85 -34.74
N CYS A 6 -65.47 -9.56 -34.38
CA CYS A 6 -64.95 -8.93 -33.15
C CYS A 6 -64.62 -7.42 -33.33
N SER A 7 -65.12 -6.63 -32.36
CA SER A 7 -64.94 -5.19 -32.17
C SER A 7 -63.55 -4.85 -31.63
N THR A 8 -62.96 -3.74 -32.07
CA THR A 8 -61.84 -3.09 -31.34
C THR A 8 -62.05 -1.58 -31.22
N ARG A 9 -62.46 -1.18 -30.01
CA ARG A 9 -62.55 0.17 -29.48
C ARG A 9 -61.15 0.65 -29.09
N SER A 10 -60.64 1.68 -29.75
CA SER A 10 -59.37 2.34 -29.41
C SER A 10 -59.50 3.06 -28.07
N ASN A 11 -58.90 2.50 -27.02
CA ASN A 11 -58.74 3.17 -25.73
C ASN A 11 -57.29 3.66 -25.61
N LYS A 12 -57.14 4.98 -25.64
CA LYS A 12 -55.90 5.72 -25.45
C LYS A 12 -55.52 5.67 -23.96
N THR A 13 -54.77 4.66 -23.55
CA THR A 13 -54.28 4.50 -22.18
C THR A 13 -53.14 5.47 -21.89
N ARG A 14 -53.50 6.54 -21.19
CA ARG A 14 -52.70 7.39 -20.29
C ARG A 14 -51.38 6.72 -19.83
N LEU A 15 -50.24 7.13 -20.40
CA LEU A 15 -48.89 6.91 -19.85
C LEU A 15 -48.75 7.74 -18.56
N SER A 16 -49.27 7.23 -17.45
CA SER A 16 -48.91 7.70 -16.11
C SER A 16 -47.68 6.91 -15.66
N GLY A 17 -46.60 7.61 -15.35
CA GLY A 17 -45.34 7.03 -14.91
C GLY A 17 -45.50 6.12 -13.70
N GLN A 18 -45.34 4.82 -13.92
CA GLN A 18 -44.95 3.87 -12.88
C GLN A 18 -43.51 3.44 -13.17
N THR A 19 -42.54 4.22 -12.68
CA THR A 19 -41.18 3.72 -12.50
C THR A 19 -41.22 2.64 -11.45
N HIS A 20 -41.32 1.37 -11.88
CA HIS A 20 -41.25 0.20 -11.00
C HIS A 20 -40.03 0.35 -10.07
N PRO A 21 -40.22 0.27 -8.73
CA PRO A 21 -39.14 0.48 -7.77
C PRO A 21 -38.01 -0.56 -7.89
N GLY A 22 -38.24 -1.68 -8.60
CA GLY A 22 -37.21 -2.67 -8.96
C GLY A 22 -36.27 -2.22 -10.09
N ARG A 23 -36.78 -1.51 -11.11
CA ARG A 23 -36.00 -1.09 -12.30
C ARG A 23 -35.02 0.04 -11.95
N SER A 24 -35.46 1.00 -11.14
CA SER A 24 -34.60 2.08 -10.63
C SER A 24 -33.49 1.56 -9.69
N ARG A 25 -33.79 0.54 -8.88
CA ARG A 25 -32.80 -0.13 -8.02
C ARG A 25 -31.74 -0.89 -8.81
N LEU A 26 -32.13 -1.59 -9.89
CA LEU A 26 -31.20 -2.31 -10.76
C LEU A 26 -30.26 -1.36 -11.52
N VAL A 27 -30.79 -0.28 -12.12
CA VAL A 27 -29.96 0.73 -12.81
C VAL A 27 -29.00 1.42 -11.84
N LYS A 28 -29.47 1.85 -10.66
CA LYS A 28 -28.61 2.38 -9.60
C LYS A 28 -27.57 1.37 -9.10
N ARG A 29 -27.83 0.06 -9.21
CA ARG A 29 -26.85 -0.98 -8.85
C ARG A 29 -25.81 -1.15 -9.95
N HIS A 30 -26.22 -1.16 -11.21
CA HIS A 30 -25.33 -1.32 -12.37
C HIS A 30 -24.34 -0.15 -12.50
N ILE A 31 -24.83 1.10 -12.42
CA ILE A 31 -23.98 2.31 -12.46
C ILE A 31 -22.98 2.31 -11.29
N ARG A 32 -23.43 1.96 -10.08
CA ARG A 32 -22.55 1.86 -8.91
C ARG A 32 -21.46 0.80 -9.10
N VAL A 33 -21.77 -0.35 -9.66
CA VAL A 33 -20.80 -1.43 -9.91
C VAL A 33 -19.74 -1.00 -10.92
N GLY A 34 -20.12 -0.38 -12.04
CA GLY A 34 -19.17 0.17 -13.02
C GLY A 34 -18.22 1.22 -12.43
N GLN A 35 -18.76 2.13 -11.62
CA GLN A 35 -17.96 3.17 -10.95
C GLN A 35 -16.92 2.59 -9.97
N GLN A 36 -17.25 1.51 -9.25
CA GLN A 36 -16.30 0.86 -8.33
C GLN A 36 -15.13 0.19 -9.06
N SER A 37 -15.41 -0.41 -10.21
CA SER A 37 -14.36 -1.02 -11.04
C SER A 37 -13.36 0.03 -11.49
N SER A 38 -13.86 1.22 -11.88
CA SER A 38 -13.03 2.34 -12.32
C SER A 38 -12.17 2.95 -11.21
N ILE A 39 -12.68 3.05 -9.98
CA ILE A 39 -11.88 3.56 -8.84
C ILE A 39 -10.83 2.54 -8.41
N THR A 40 -11.22 1.27 -8.34
CA THR A 40 -10.28 0.19 -7.98
C THR A 40 -9.14 0.11 -9.00
N SER A 41 -9.44 0.28 -10.30
CA SER A 41 -8.41 0.27 -11.33
C SER A 41 -7.40 1.42 -11.19
N LEU A 42 -7.78 2.57 -10.64
CA LEU A 42 -6.83 3.67 -10.39
C LEU A 42 -5.82 3.30 -9.32
N PHE A 43 -6.27 2.72 -8.20
CA PHE A 43 -5.36 2.28 -7.13
C PHE A 43 -4.47 1.12 -7.58
N LEU A 44 -5.01 0.19 -8.37
CA LEU A 44 -4.21 -0.90 -8.94
C LEU A 44 -3.18 -0.39 -9.95
N PHE A 45 -3.52 0.61 -10.75
CA PHE A 45 -2.58 1.25 -11.65
C PHE A 45 -1.45 1.94 -10.88
N ASN A 46 -1.78 2.68 -9.81
CA ASN A 46 -0.80 3.32 -8.94
C ASN A 46 0.19 2.29 -8.35
N LEU A 47 -0.34 1.16 -7.87
CA LEU A 47 0.47 0.06 -7.35
C LEU A 47 1.38 -0.53 -8.44
N SER A 48 0.84 -0.81 -9.63
CA SER A 48 1.63 -1.34 -10.74
C SER A 48 2.78 -0.41 -11.16
N LEU A 49 2.57 0.91 -11.09
CA LEU A 49 3.61 1.87 -11.43
C LEU A 49 4.78 1.81 -10.44
N ALA A 50 4.47 1.74 -9.13
CA ALA A 50 5.48 1.59 -8.09
C ALA A 50 6.22 0.25 -8.21
N ASP A 51 5.49 -0.84 -8.48
CA ASP A 51 6.09 -2.17 -8.65
C ASP A 51 6.97 -2.27 -9.90
N PHE A 52 6.58 -1.63 -11.02
CA PHE A 52 7.41 -1.58 -12.23
C PHE A 52 8.72 -0.81 -11.99
N LEU A 53 8.68 0.31 -11.26
CA LEU A 53 9.87 1.05 -10.88
C LEU A 53 10.83 0.17 -10.06
N MET A 54 10.29 -0.57 -9.08
CA MET A 54 11.07 -1.53 -8.29
C MET A 54 11.65 -2.66 -9.13
N ALA A 55 10.82 -3.32 -9.94
CA ALA A 55 11.20 -4.51 -10.69
C ALA A 55 12.19 -4.23 -11.82
N LEU A 56 12.05 -3.10 -12.53
CA LEU A 56 12.85 -2.83 -13.73
C LEU A 56 14.12 -2.06 -13.44
N LEU A 57 14.12 -1.18 -12.44
CA LEU A 57 15.26 -0.29 -12.17
C LEU A 57 15.93 -0.65 -10.85
N ILE A 58 15.17 -0.71 -9.76
CA ILE A 58 15.77 -0.78 -8.43
C ILE A 58 16.37 -2.16 -8.15
N ILE A 59 15.61 -3.24 -8.36
CA ILE A 59 16.09 -4.60 -8.08
C ILE A 59 17.33 -4.96 -8.92
N PRO A 60 17.36 -4.74 -10.26
CA PRO A 60 18.55 -5.08 -11.05
C PRO A 60 19.79 -4.26 -10.66
N ILE A 61 19.64 -2.96 -10.42
CA ILE A 61 20.77 -2.11 -10.00
C ILE A 61 21.29 -2.56 -8.63
N HIS A 62 20.40 -2.86 -7.69
CA HIS A 62 20.77 -3.38 -6.37
C HIS A 62 21.57 -4.67 -6.49
N VAL A 63 21.12 -5.63 -7.31
CA VAL A 63 21.85 -6.88 -7.57
C VAL A 63 23.23 -6.60 -8.18
N ILE A 64 23.32 -5.69 -9.14
CA ILE A 64 24.59 -5.33 -9.78
C ILE A 64 25.57 -4.73 -8.77
N VAL A 65 25.14 -3.76 -7.97
CA VAL A 65 25.99 -3.08 -6.99
C VAL A 65 26.45 -4.03 -5.89
N GLU A 66 25.51 -4.77 -5.31
CA GLU A 66 25.73 -5.51 -4.06
C GLU A 66 26.26 -6.93 -4.25
N ILE A 67 25.93 -7.58 -5.36
CA ILE A 67 26.32 -8.98 -5.59
C ILE A 67 27.44 -9.07 -6.62
N ILE A 68 27.43 -8.20 -7.64
CA ILE A 68 28.36 -8.31 -8.76
C ILE A 68 29.60 -7.43 -8.55
N TYR A 69 29.40 -6.14 -8.29
CA TYR A 69 30.50 -5.16 -8.24
C TYR A 69 31.06 -4.94 -6.84
N LEU A 70 30.30 -5.22 -5.78
CA LEU A 70 30.65 -4.94 -4.37
C LEU A 70 31.14 -3.49 -4.17
N SER A 71 30.65 -2.58 -5.02
CA SER A 71 31.05 -1.17 -5.10
C SER A 71 29.99 -0.40 -5.87
N TRP A 72 29.93 0.92 -5.65
CA TRP A 72 28.95 1.82 -6.25
C TRP A 72 29.50 2.49 -7.53
N PRO A 73 29.04 2.09 -8.75
CA PRO A 73 29.60 2.59 -10.00
C PRO A 73 28.82 3.79 -10.59
N LEU A 74 27.61 4.09 -10.07
CA LEU A 74 26.67 5.03 -10.69
C LEU A 74 26.90 6.50 -10.29
N GLY A 75 27.97 6.78 -9.56
CA GLY A 75 28.37 8.12 -9.13
C GLY A 75 27.50 8.71 -8.00
N TYR A 76 27.87 9.93 -7.59
CA TYR A 76 27.35 10.58 -6.39
C TYR A 76 25.83 10.81 -6.42
N THR A 77 25.30 11.35 -7.53
CA THR A 77 23.87 11.69 -7.64
C THR A 77 22.98 10.46 -7.55
N MET A 78 23.39 9.35 -8.18
CA MET A 78 22.60 8.12 -8.15
C MET A 78 22.66 7.46 -6.78
N CYS A 79 23.76 7.56 -6.02
CA CYS A 79 23.83 7.05 -4.64
C CYS A 79 22.71 7.64 -3.76
N LYS A 80 22.42 8.93 -3.92
CA LYS A 80 21.32 9.60 -3.22
C LYS A 80 19.94 9.23 -3.74
N LEU A 81 19.77 9.32 -5.06
CA LEU A 81 18.47 9.12 -5.69
C LEU A 81 17.99 7.68 -5.59
N PHE A 82 18.88 6.71 -5.67
CA PHE A 82 18.55 5.30 -5.70
C PHE A 82 17.80 4.85 -4.43
N SER A 83 18.43 5.04 -3.27
CA SER A 83 17.84 4.70 -1.97
C SER A 83 16.57 5.51 -1.69
N TYR A 84 16.53 6.78 -2.13
CA TYR A 84 15.33 7.61 -1.99
C TYR A 84 14.15 7.12 -2.84
N LEU A 85 14.38 6.79 -4.11
CA LEU A 85 13.35 6.27 -5.02
C LEU A 85 12.85 4.88 -4.59
N GLN A 86 13.74 4.05 -4.04
CA GLN A 86 13.36 2.81 -3.37
C GLN A 86 12.41 3.06 -2.21
N GLY A 87 12.78 3.98 -1.30
CA GLY A 87 11.90 4.39 -0.20
C GLY A 87 10.53 4.86 -0.68
N ILE A 88 10.48 5.79 -1.63
CA ILE A 88 9.22 6.31 -2.21
C ILE A 88 8.36 5.16 -2.74
N SER A 89 8.94 4.27 -3.54
CA SER A 89 8.20 3.18 -4.17
C SER A 89 7.53 2.27 -3.13
N VAL A 90 8.26 1.90 -2.08
CA VAL A 90 7.69 1.02 -1.06
C VAL A 90 6.63 1.72 -0.21
N PHE A 91 6.82 3.00 0.13
CA PHE A 91 5.80 3.79 0.83
C PHE A 91 4.54 4.00 -0.02
N VAL A 92 4.66 4.29 -1.31
CA VAL A 92 3.52 4.40 -2.23
C VAL A 92 2.71 3.10 -2.24
N SER A 93 3.37 1.95 -2.35
CA SER A 93 2.70 0.65 -2.31
C SER A 93 2.00 0.42 -0.96
N ALA A 94 2.71 0.55 0.16
CA ALA A 94 2.16 0.30 1.50
C ALA A 94 0.95 1.20 1.83
N LEU A 95 1.06 2.51 1.58
CA LEU A 95 -0.02 3.45 1.82
C LEU A 95 -1.21 3.20 0.87
N THR A 96 -0.96 2.82 -0.39
CA THR A 96 -2.04 2.44 -1.33
C THR A 96 -2.80 1.22 -0.84
N HIS A 97 -2.11 0.20 -0.29
CA HIS A 97 -2.77 -0.96 0.31
C HIS A 97 -3.66 -0.59 1.50
N VAL A 98 -3.22 0.33 2.36
CA VAL A 98 -4.04 0.85 3.47
C VAL A 98 -5.29 1.54 2.92
N VAL A 99 -5.15 2.40 1.90
CA VAL A 99 -6.29 3.09 1.27
C VAL A 99 -7.28 2.10 0.66
N ILE A 100 -6.80 1.09 -0.06
CA ILE A 100 -7.66 0.04 -0.65
C ILE A 100 -8.43 -0.68 0.47
N SER A 101 -7.73 -1.08 1.54
CA SER A 101 -8.32 -1.84 2.65
C SER A 101 -9.38 -1.02 3.40
N TRP A 102 -9.10 0.27 3.59
CA TRP A 102 -10.04 1.23 4.16
C TRP A 102 -11.30 1.41 3.30
N ASP A 103 -11.16 1.59 1.97
CA ASP A 103 -12.31 1.68 1.05
C ASP A 103 -13.23 0.45 1.20
N ARG A 104 -12.64 -0.75 1.30
CA ARG A 104 -13.41 -1.99 1.50
C ARG A 104 -14.21 -1.98 2.79
N VAL A 105 -13.62 -1.55 3.90
CA VAL A 105 -14.33 -1.47 5.19
C VAL A 105 -15.47 -0.49 5.14
N VAL A 106 -15.24 0.72 4.62
CA VAL A 106 -16.29 1.75 4.54
C VAL A 106 -17.49 1.25 3.74
N LEU A 107 -17.25 0.55 2.62
CA LEU A 107 -18.30 -0.04 1.79
C LEU A 107 -19.10 -1.14 2.49
N VAL A 108 -18.45 -1.95 3.33
CA VAL A 108 -19.09 -3.06 4.06
C VAL A 108 -19.91 -2.56 5.25
N TYR A 109 -19.38 -1.59 6.01
CA TYR A 109 -20.04 -1.09 7.21
C TYR A 109 -21.12 -0.04 6.90
N PHE A 110 -20.92 0.78 5.86
CA PHE A 110 -21.82 1.87 5.49
C PHE A 110 -22.35 1.71 4.05
N PRO A 111 -23.20 0.70 3.77
CA PRO A 111 -23.68 0.41 2.41
C PRO A 111 -24.54 1.54 1.80
N LEU A 112 -25.01 2.48 2.61
CA LEU A 112 -25.80 3.64 2.19
C LEU A 112 -24.96 4.90 1.98
N ARG A 113 -23.69 4.93 2.41
CA ARG A 113 -22.83 6.09 2.14
C ARG A 113 -22.46 6.15 0.66
N PRO A 114 -22.39 7.36 0.08
CA PRO A 114 -21.94 7.51 -1.30
C PRO A 114 -20.50 7.00 -1.42
N ARG A 115 -20.23 6.34 -2.55
CA ARG A 115 -18.88 5.81 -2.84
C ARG A 115 -17.91 6.97 -3.02
N ILE A 116 -16.62 6.68 -2.80
CA ILE A 116 -15.53 7.60 -3.10
C ILE A 116 -15.72 8.11 -4.54
N SER A 117 -15.65 9.43 -4.72
CA SER A 117 -15.75 10.01 -6.06
C SER A 117 -14.40 9.86 -6.79
N HIS A 118 -14.39 9.90 -8.12
CA HIS A 118 -13.13 9.89 -8.88
C HIS A 118 -12.17 11.00 -8.42
N ARG A 119 -12.69 12.22 -8.16
CA ARG A 119 -11.89 13.35 -7.67
C ARG A 119 -11.28 13.06 -6.29
N SER A 120 -12.06 12.46 -5.39
CA SER A 120 -11.58 12.05 -4.07
C SER A 120 -10.52 10.96 -4.16
N ALA A 121 -10.68 9.98 -5.07
CA ALA A 121 -9.69 8.93 -5.29
C ALA A 121 -8.36 9.49 -5.81
N VAL A 122 -8.40 10.41 -6.78
CA VAL A 122 -7.20 11.12 -7.25
C VAL A 122 -6.55 11.93 -6.11
N GLY A 123 -7.35 12.62 -5.30
CA GLY A 123 -6.85 13.34 -4.12
C GLY A 123 -6.15 12.43 -3.11
N LEU A 124 -6.68 11.22 -2.88
CA LEU A 124 -6.02 10.22 -2.02
C LEU A 124 -4.69 9.75 -2.61
N ILE A 125 -4.62 9.48 -3.92
CA ILE A 125 -3.38 9.10 -4.59
C ILE A 125 -2.34 10.22 -4.45
N VAL A 126 -2.72 11.47 -4.71
CA VAL A 126 -1.80 12.62 -4.53
C VAL A 126 -1.30 12.71 -3.09
N GLY A 127 -2.19 12.52 -2.10
CA GLY A 127 -1.80 12.48 -0.69
C GLY A 127 -0.81 11.34 -0.37
N VAL A 128 -1.01 10.15 -0.95
CA VAL A 128 -0.09 9.02 -0.83
C VAL A 128 1.29 9.37 -1.37
N TRP A 129 1.37 9.98 -2.55
CA TRP A 129 2.65 10.40 -3.13
C TRP A 129 3.35 11.47 -2.29
N ILE A 130 2.62 12.46 -1.77
CA ILE A 130 3.19 13.48 -0.89
C ILE A 130 3.81 12.84 0.36
N LEU A 131 3.07 11.96 1.04
CA LEU A 131 3.57 11.26 2.23
C LEU A 131 4.76 10.36 1.90
N ALA A 132 4.70 9.63 0.78
CA ALA A 132 5.77 8.75 0.33
C ALA A 132 7.04 9.51 -0.10
N CYS A 133 6.94 10.78 -0.49
CA CYS A 133 8.12 11.63 -0.73
C CYS A 133 8.69 12.22 0.57
N ILE A 134 7.83 12.58 1.53
CA ILE A 134 8.23 13.24 2.78
C ILE A 134 8.88 12.24 3.74
N ILE A 135 8.27 11.08 3.96
CA ILE A 135 8.73 10.13 4.99
C ILE A 135 10.18 9.67 4.76
N PRO A 136 10.57 9.19 3.55
CA PRO A 136 11.94 8.78 3.28
C PRO A 136 12.87 9.93 2.90
N PHE A 137 12.44 11.20 2.97
CA PHE A 137 13.27 12.35 2.57
C PHE A 137 14.66 12.40 3.24
N PRO A 138 14.82 12.08 4.54
CA PRO A 138 16.15 12.00 5.15
C PRO A 138 17.13 11.10 4.40
N MET A 139 16.66 10.00 3.79
CA MET A 139 17.49 9.08 3.00
C MET A 139 18.16 9.77 1.82
N LEU A 140 17.50 10.76 1.19
CA LEU A 140 18.09 11.51 0.09
C LEU A 140 19.32 12.33 0.52
N VAL A 141 19.38 12.72 1.80
CA VAL A 141 20.45 13.57 2.34
C VAL A 141 21.57 12.73 2.96
N VAL A 142 21.22 11.69 3.71
CA VAL A 142 22.20 10.89 4.48
C VAL A 142 22.98 9.90 3.62
N ASN A 143 22.44 9.43 2.48
CA ASN A 143 23.22 8.57 1.58
C ASN A 143 24.36 9.39 0.95
N GLN A 144 25.60 9.01 1.18
CA GLN A 144 26.78 9.70 0.68
C GLN A 144 27.73 8.71 -0.01
N LEU A 145 28.37 9.18 -1.08
CA LEU A 145 29.41 8.41 -1.74
C LEU A 145 30.74 8.64 -1.03
N HIS A 146 31.33 7.57 -0.51
CA HIS A 146 32.65 7.57 0.09
C HIS A 146 33.60 6.77 -0.80
N GLU A 147 34.76 7.34 -1.11
CA GLU A 147 35.78 6.70 -1.95
C GLU A 147 36.98 6.33 -1.09
N GLU A 148 37.19 5.03 -0.87
CA GLU A 148 38.38 4.51 -0.19
C GLU A 148 39.11 3.50 -1.08
N ASN A 149 40.44 3.63 -1.18
CA ASN A 149 41.32 2.66 -1.83
C ASN A 149 40.85 2.19 -3.22
N PHE A 150 40.38 3.12 -4.06
CA PHE A 150 39.85 2.87 -5.41
C PHE A 150 38.48 2.15 -5.48
N SER A 151 37.81 1.90 -4.36
CA SER A 151 36.40 1.49 -4.33
C SER A 151 35.51 2.61 -3.81
N ALA A 152 34.48 2.93 -4.59
CA ALA A 152 33.42 3.85 -4.16
C ALA A 152 32.32 3.04 -3.47
N GLN A 153 31.88 3.49 -2.30
CA GLN A 153 30.78 2.90 -1.54
C GLN A 153 29.72 3.95 -1.25
N CYS A 154 28.45 3.57 -1.36
CA CYS A 154 27.33 4.43 -0.99
C CYS A 154 26.91 4.05 0.43
N VAL A 155 27.19 4.91 1.40
CA VAL A 155 26.96 4.63 2.82
C VAL A 155 26.09 5.72 3.46
N GLU A 156 25.37 5.35 4.51
CA GLU A 156 24.58 6.30 5.29
C GLU A 156 25.49 7.11 6.22
N ASP A 157 25.60 8.41 5.98
CA ASP A 157 26.27 9.38 6.86
C ASP A 157 25.25 10.34 7.47
N TRP A 158 24.89 10.05 8.71
CA TRP A 158 23.89 10.82 9.48
C TRP A 158 24.45 12.14 10.03
N THR A 159 25.77 12.35 10.01
CA THR A 159 26.39 13.60 10.49
C THR A 159 26.01 14.81 9.64
N VAL A 160 25.66 14.59 8.37
CA VAL A 160 25.22 15.63 7.44
C VAL A 160 23.92 16.29 7.89
N LEU A 161 23.01 15.50 8.48
CA LEU A 161 21.71 16.00 8.97
C LEU A 161 21.80 16.48 10.42
N PHE A 162 22.65 15.83 11.23
CA PHE A 162 22.84 16.14 12.63
C PHE A 162 24.35 16.31 12.93
N PRO A 163 24.90 17.53 12.75
CA PRO A 163 26.35 17.76 12.84
C PRO A 163 26.92 17.60 14.26
N ASN A 164 26.07 17.62 15.29
CA ASN A 164 26.47 17.45 16.69
C ASN A 164 26.40 15.97 17.15
N LEU A 165 26.29 15.02 16.22
CA LEU A 165 26.31 13.59 16.53
C LEU A 165 27.68 13.13 17.04
N ILE A 166 27.66 12.26 18.05
CA ILE A 166 28.86 11.56 18.50
C ILE A 166 29.05 10.36 17.58
N VAL A 167 30.20 10.32 16.89
CA VAL A 167 30.53 9.21 15.99
C VAL A 167 31.54 8.30 16.65
N ASN A 168 31.15 7.04 16.89
CA ASN A 168 32.07 6.02 17.33
C ASN A 168 32.69 5.31 16.11
N ARG A 169 33.82 5.83 15.63
CA ARG A 169 34.56 5.26 14.48
C ARG A 169 35.25 3.92 14.78
N THR A 170 35.26 3.48 16.04
CA THR A 170 35.89 2.20 16.41
C THR A 170 34.97 1.00 16.22
N SER A 171 33.66 1.21 16.09
CA SER A 171 32.73 0.16 15.67
C SER A 171 32.75 0.01 14.15
N ASN A 172 32.61 -1.23 13.67
CA ASN A 172 32.44 -1.51 12.25
C ASN A 172 31.09 -2.23 12.06
N PRO A 173 30.06 -1.59 11.45
CA PRO A 173 30.05 -0.22 10.93
C PRO A 173 30.11 0.88 12.02
N PRO A 174 30.51 2.12 11.68
CA PRO A 174 30.57 3.24 12.62
C PRO A 174 29.17 3.56 13.19
N GLN A 175 29.10 3.73 14.51
CA GLN A 175 27.84 4.04 15.20
C GLN A 175 27.63 5.56 15.32
N PHE A 176 26.42 6.02 14.96
CA PHE A 176 26.02 7.43 15.00
C PHE A 176 25.08 7.67 16.19
N LEU A 177 25.65 8.15 17.29
CA LEU A 177 25.01 8.21 18.59
C LEU A 177 24.60 9.66 18.93
N PHE A 178 23.34 9.84 19.32
CA PHE A 178 22.87 11.09 19.89
C PHE A 178 22.82 10.97 21.42
N GLU A 179 23.55 11.83 22.11
CA GLU A 179 23.52 11.94 23.56
C GLU A 179 22.44 12.96 23.97
N MET A 180 21.45 12.51 24.75
CA MET A 180 20.41 13.34 25.33
C MET A 180 20.55 13.35 26.86
N ASP A 181 20.65 14.52 27.46
CA ASP A 181 20.52 14.65 28.91
C ASP A 181 19.03 14.60 29.31
N LEU A 182 18.61 13.52 29.95
CA LEU A 182 17.24 13.39 30.45
C LEU A 182 17.09 14.10 31.80
N TRP A 183 15.90 14.66 32.08
CA TRP A 183 15.60 15.44 33.30
C TRP A 183 15.83 14.70 34.65
N ILE A 184 16.11 13.39 34.62
CA ILE A 184 16.34 12.49 35.77
C ILE A 184 17.82 12.19 35.99
N GLY A 185 18.73 12.87 35.27
CA GLY A 185 20.17 12.63 35.37
C GLY A 185 20.61 11.30 34.77
N ALA A 186 19.84 10.78 33.81
CA ALA A 186 20.19 9.59 33.04
C ALA A 186 20.67 9.98 31.64
N HIS A 187 21.78 9.41 31.20
CA HIS A 187 22.32 9.56 29.85
C HIS A 187 21.72 8.45 28.97
N LEU A 188 20.82 8.81 28.04
CA LEU A 188 20.29 7.88 27.05
C LEU A 188 21.05 8.07 25.74
N VAL A 189 21.78 7.04 25.34
CA VAL A 189 22.53 7.00 24.08
C VAL A 189 21.67 6.27 23.05
N VAL A 190 21.24 6.97 22.00
CA VAL A 190 20.40 6.41 20.93
C VAL A 190 21.14 6.46 19.61
N ASP A 191 21.20 5.32 18.91
CA ASP A 191 21.67 5.24 17.54
C ASP A 191 20.59 5.77 16.58
N ILE A 192 20.86 6.88 15.90
CA ILE A 192 19.88 7.54 15.03
C ILE A 192 19.54 6.71 13.80
N SER A 193 20.52 6.06 13.17
CA SER A 193 20.28 5.22 11.99
C SER A 193 19.34 4.08 12.35
N SER A 194 19.60 3.43 13.49
CA SER A 194 18.74 2.35 14.00
C SER A 194 17.34 2.83 14.36
N ALA A 195 17.23 3.95 15.10
CA ALA A 195 15.93 4.49 15.50
C ALA A 195 15.06 4.90 14.30
N TYR A 196 15.67 5.55 13.31
CA TYR A 196 15.00 5.93 12.08
C TYR A 196 14.58 4.69 11.26
N THR A 197 15.46 3.71 11.10
CA THR A 197 15.14 2.45 10.42
C THR A 197 13.97 1.72 11.09
N VAL A 198 13.97 1.62 12.41
CA VAL A 198 12.86 1.02 13.17
C VAL A 198 11.56 1.81 12.96
N LEU A 199 11.62 3.14 12.96
CA LEU A 199 10.46 3.98 12.68
C LEU A 199 9.91 3.71 11.26
N LEU A 200 10.77 3.64 10.25
CA LEU A 200 10.37 3.29 8.89
C LEU A 200 9.75 1.90 8.82
N MET A 201 10.34 0.90 9.48
CA MET A 201 9.78 -0.46 9.55
C MET A 201 8.39 -0.47 10.18
N ILE A 202 8.17 0.30 11.25
CA ILE A 202 6.85 0.44 11.88
C ILE A 202 5.86 1.06 10.89
N LEU A 203 6.22 2.17 10.26
CA LEU A 203 5.33 2.91 9.35
C LEU A 203 5.04 2.17 8.04
N GLN A 204 5.99 1.38 7.54
CA GLN A 204 5.94 0.73 6.24
C GLN A 204 5.44 -0.72 6.31
N TYR A 205 5.71 -1.43 7.41
CA TYR A 205 5.39 -2.85 7.55
C TYR A 205 4.33 -3.08 8.63
N PHE A 206 4.64 -2.81 9.89
CA PHE A 206 3.78 -3.23 11.01
C PHE A 206 2.44 -2.48 11.04
N LEU A 207 2.46 -1.16 10.82
CA LEU A 207 1.25 -0.36 10.81
C LEU A 207 0.34 -0.72 9.62
N PRO A 208 0.83 -0.77 8.36
CA PRO A 208 0.02 -1.20 7.23
C PRO A 208 -0.54 -2.61 7.42
N LEU A 209 0.28 -3.57 7.86
CA LEU A 209 -0.18 -4.94 8.10
C LEU A 209 -1.21 -5.01 9.23
N GLY A 210 -1.00 -4.30 10.34
CA GLY A 210 -1.97 -4.24 11.43
C GLY A 210 -3.31 -3.68 10.97
N VAL A 211 -3.30 -2.60 10.18
CA VAL A 211 -4.51 -2.01 9.59
C VAL A 211 -5.18 -3.00 8.63
N ILE A 212 -4.43 -3.63 7.73
CA ILE A 212 -4.95 -4.59 6.76
C ILE A 212 -5.60 -5.79 7.48
N CYS A 213 -4.87 -6.43 8.40
CA CYS A 213 -5.38 -7.55 9.19
C CYS A 213 -6.63 -7.17 9.99
N GLY A 214 -6.61 -6.03 10.67
CA GLY A 214 -7.74 -5.54 11.45
C GLY A 214 -8.97 -5.24 10.59
N THR A 215 -8.77 -4.57 9.46
CA THR A 215 -9.85 -4.21 8.52
C THR A 215 -10.50 -5.46 7.90
N TYR A 216 -9.71 -6.46 7.49
CA TYR A 216 -10.24 -7.70 6.95
C TYR A 216 -10.93 -8.57 8.00
N ALA A 217 -10.37 -8.67 9.21
CA ALA A 217 -11.03 -9.36 10.33
C ALA A 217 -12.40 -8.73 10.64
N ALA A 218 -12.47 -7.40 10.66
CA ALA A 218 -13.69 -6.63 10.85
C ALA A 218 -14.73 -6.92 9.75
N ILE A 219 -14.32 -6.93 8.48
CA ILE A 219 -15.20 -7.29 7.34
C ILE A 219 -15.76 -8.70 7.53
N VAL A 220 -14.92 -9.69 7.82
CA VAL A 220 -15.35 -11.09 7.99
C VAL A 220 -16.36 -11.21 9.13
N PHE A 221 -16.08 -10.59 10.28
CA PHE A 221 -16.97 -10.59 11.43
C PHE A 221 -18.33 -9.95 11.12
N ARG A 222 -18.33 -8.76 10.52
CA ARG A 222 -19.55 -8.03 10.15
C ARG A 222 -20.40 -8.81 9.16
N VAL A 223 -19.75 -9.42 8.18
CA VAL A 223 -20.43 -10.18 7.13
C VAL A 223 -21.04 -11.47 7.67
N ARG A 224 -20.38 -12.16 8.61
CA ARG A 224 -20.96 -13.32 9.33
C ARG A 224 -22.17 -12.92 10.19
N ARG A 225 -22.13 -11.75 10.85
CA ARG A 225 -23.24 -11.21 11.66
C ARG A 225 -24.44 -10.74 10.83
N LEU A 226 -24.23 -10.33 9.57
CA LEU A 226 -25.27 -9.81 8.67
C LEU A 226 -25.97 -10.89 7.83
N GLN A 227 -25.52 -12.14 7.85
CA GLN A 227 -26.26 -13.26 7.25
C GLN A 227 -27.52 -13.53 8.10
N THR A 228 -28.62 -12.84 7.77
CA THR A 228 -29.94 -13.08 8.33
C THR A 228 -30.38 -14.53 8.04
N PRO A 229 -31.00 -15.24 8.99
CA PRO A 229 -31.51 -16.59 8.74
C PRO A 229 -32.73 -16.50 7.79
N GLY A 230 -32.57 -16.96 6.54
CA GLY A 230 -33.64 -17.03 5.54
C GLY A 230 -33.15 -17.49 4.17
N GLU A 231 -33.71 -18.61 3.68
CA GLU A 231 -33.44 -19.38 2.44
C GLU A 231 -31.96 -19.47 1.99
N ARG A 232 -31.33 -20.64 2.21
CA ARG A 232 -29.98 -20.95 1.71
C ARG A 232 -29.98 -21.06 0.18
N ASP A 233 -29.57 -20.01 -0.53
CA ASP A 233 -29.28 -20.09 -1.96
C ASP A 233 -27.80 -20.52 -2.17
N GLN A 234 -27.59 -21.84 -2.22
CA GLN A 234 -26.27 -22.46 -2.31
C GLN A 234 -25.42 -21.93 -3.47
N MET A 235 -26.03 -21.58 -4.61
CA MET A 235 -25.31 -21.07 -5.79
C MET A 235 -24.76 -19.66 -5.57
N ARG A 236 -25.53 -18.80 -4.90
CA ARG A 236 -25.13 -17.43 -4.61
C ARG A 236 -24.09 -17.37 -3.49
N ASP A 237 -24.22 -18.23 -2.48
CA ASP A 237 -23.24 -18.38 -1.41
C ASP A 237 -21.91 -18.97 -1.92
N GLN A 238 -21.94 -19.93 -2.85
CA GLN A 238 -20.73 -20.44 -3.51
C GLN A 238 -19.99 -19.35 -4.31
N LYS A 239 -20.70 -18.49 -5.05
CA LYS A 239 -20.07 -17.36 -5.77
C LYS A 239 -19.46 -16.34 -4.81
N LEU A 240 -20.13 -16.04 -3.70
CA LEU A 240 -19.64 -15.12 -2.68
C LEU A 240 -18.43 -15.69 -1.92
N ASN A 241 -18.45 -16.99 -1.61
CA ASN A 241 -17.34 -17.68 -0.97
C ASN A 241 -16.11 -17.78 -1.89
N ARG A 242 -16.29 -18.08 -3.18
CA ARG A 242 -15.18 -18.04 -4.15
C ARG A 242 -14.56 -16.64 -4.28
N ALA A 243 -15.38 -15.58 -4.24
CA ALA A 243 -14.89 -14.21 -4.24
C ALA A 243 -14.14 -13.87 -2.93
N ARG A 244 -14.65 -14.27 -1.76
CA ARG A 244 -13.97 -14.10 -0.46
C ARG A 244 -12.66 -14.87 -0.36
N GLN A 245 -12.62 -16.09 -0.91
CA GLN A 245 -11.45 -16.95 -0.88
C GLN A 245 -10.32 -16.40 -1.77
N LYS A 246 -10.66 -15.78 -2.90
CA LYS A 246 -9.69 -15.06 -3.74
C LYS A 246 -9.09 -13.83 -3.06
N VAL A 247 -9.91 -13.06 -2.32
CA VAL A 247 -9.43 -11.88 -1.58
C VAL A 247 -8.54 -12.30 -0.42
N SER A 248 -8.98 -13.25 0.41
CA SER A 248 -8.17 -13.78 1.52
C SER A 248 -6.89 -14.46 1.05
N TYR A 249 -6.91 -15.11 -0.12
CA TYR A 249 -5.71 -15.66 -0.74
C TYR A 249 -4.77 -14.57 -1.23
N PHE A 250 -5.29 -13.49 -1.82
CA PHE A 250 -4.48 -12.34 -2.26
C PHE A 250 -3.83 -11.62 -1.08
N ASP A 251 -4.56 -11.45 0.03
CA ASP A 251 -4.01 -10.87 1.27
C ASP A 251 -2.99 -11.82 1.92
N SER A 252 -3.24 -13.14 1.97
CA SER A 252 -2.24 -14.12 2.44
C SER A 252 -1.01 -14.18 1.55
N LEU A 253 -1.17 -14.09 0.23
CA LEU A 253 -0.07 -14.06 -0.73
C LEU A 253 0.73 -12.76 -0.58
N TYR A 254 0.06 -11.63 -0.32
CA TYR A 254 0.72 -10.36 -0.04
C TYR A 254 1.51 -10.44 1.27
N VAL A 255 0.90 -10.89 2.36
CA VAL A 255 1.60 -11.09 3.65
C VAL A 255 2.78 -12.05 3.49
N ALA A 256 2.64 -13.12 2.71
CA ALA A 256 3.74 -14.04 2.42
C ALA A 256 4.86 -13.39 1.57
N ASN A 257 4.52 -12.62 0.52
CA ASN A 257 5.51 -11.91 -0.29
C ASN A 257 6.25 -10.85 0.52
N VAL A 258 5.53 -10.08 1.35
CA VAL A 258 6.15 -9.05 2.20
C VAL A 258 6.97 -9.70 3.31
N ALA A 259 6.54 -10.83 3.89
CA ALA A 259 7.35 -11.60 4.84
C ALA A 259 8.62 -12.18 4.18
N ILE A 260 8.53 -12.67 2.95
CA ILE A 260 9.71 -13.12 2.19
C ILE A 260 10.66 -11.95 1.92
N ILE A 261 10.14 -10.79 1.50
CA ILE A 261 10.94 -9.58 1.30
C ILE A 261 11.58 -9.12 2.62
N TYR A 262 10.85 -9.24 3.73
CA TYR A 262 11.33 -8.90 5.08
C TYR A 262 12.43 -9.84 5.55
N GLU A 263 12.28 -11.16 5.34
CA GLU A 263 13.32 -12.14 5.62
C GLU A 263 14.55 -11.89 4.74
N ILE A 264 14.36 -11.57 3.46
CA ILE A 264 15.45 -11.16 2.56
C ILE A 264 16.14 -9.90 3.08
N SER A 265 15.37 -8.89 3.54
CA SER A 265 15.91 -7.63 4.08
C SER A 265 16.62 -7.80 5.42
N ILE A 266 16.13 -8.69 6.30
CA ILE A 266 16.79 -9.04 7.56
C ILE A 266 18.05 -9.85 7.30
N ILE A 267 18.00 -10.84 6.40
CA ILE A 267 19.18 -11.58 5.97
C ILE A 267 20.20 -10.60 5.40
N TRP A 268 19.76 -9.57 4.68
CA TRP A 268 20.58 -8.46 4.20
C TRP A 268 21.25 -7.69 5.34
N ILE A 269 20.48 -7.19 6.32
CA ILE A 269 21.00 -6.49 7.50
C ILE A 269 21.96 -7.36 8.33
N LYS A 270 21.80 -8.69 8.30
CA LYS A 270 22.67 -9.65 9.01
C LYS A 270 23.87 -10.13 8.20
N CYS A 271 23.89 -9.89 6.89
CA CYS A 271 24.96 -10.26 5.97
C CYS A 271 25.87 -9.07 5.60
N GLU A 272 25.82 -7.96 6.33
CA GLU A 272 26.93 -7.01 6.39
C GLU A 272 28.12 -7.74 7.06
N PRO A 273 29.23 -8.02 6.36
CA PRO A 273 30.35 -8.72 6.96
C PRO A 273 31.05 -7.79 7.95
N THR A 274 31.11 -8.22 9.22
CA THR A 274 32.02 -7.71 10.24
C THR A 274 33.48 -7.71 9.78
#